data_AF-A0A853JP41-F1
#
_entry.id   AF-A0A853JP41-F1
#
_cell.length_a   1.000
_cell.length_b   1.000
_cell.length_c   1.000
_cell.angle_alpha   90.00
_cell.angle_beta   90.00
_cell.angle_gamma   90.00
#
_symmetry.space_group_name_H-M   'P 1'
#
loop_
_entity.id
_entity.type
_entity.pdbx_description
1 polymer ?
#
loop_
_entity_poly.entity_id
_entity_poly.type
_entity_poly.pdbx_seq_one_letter_code
_entity_poly.pdbx_strand_id
1 'polypeptide(L)'
;MYLKKLALAGFKSFAEPVELEFSKGVSAIVGPNGSGKSNITDAIRWVLGEQSTKSLRGKKMEDVIFSGTEKKKPLNYAEVTLTLDNTSGFTLDNLDEIVITRRLFRSGESEYRMNQKSCKLKDIHELFMDTGLGKNGYSLISQGGIENIIGASPQELRGIVEEAVGIVNYKTKKQEAEKKLENTQNNLERLKDILEEIEKQLKPLKAQSEKAKEYLELREALKKVDLMVFYHNMKDASEQLAAYEKQLAEVRFQIFEIEKKTEEKDRAFQNARGNIRGITEQADAMAEALEQLKKRIGECERELLITQGKSENESANAERLTQDLNAHLDEHGRFQAEYDELTASRDAAAQAYEAENADLQKLVDEKSRHQAELEAEKLKQAEGVSLREEREQQRAVLNDTLLDLKTRLAGFTTKKSFHEDQLKRVSAEQERSSQLLSDTLLEAEQNERTRARLAAETESLRNQTEEAEKKPRA
;
A
#
# COMPACT_ATOMS: atom_id res chain seq x y z
N MET A 1 5.23 22.82 -123.09
CA MET A 1 4.02 22.92 -122.25
C MET A 1 3.11 23.99 -122.82
N TYR A 2 1.77 23.79 -122.77
CA TYR A 2 0.80 24.84 -123.11
C TYR A 2 -0.50 24.68 -122.31
N LEU A 3 -1.27 25.77 -122.18
CA LEU A 3 -2.61 25.72 -121.58
C LEU A 3 -3.58 25.02 -122.54
N LYS A 4 -4.15 23.90 -122.12
CA LYS A 4 -5.09 23.08 -122.91
C LYS A 4 -6.55 23.35 -122.54
N LYS A 5 -6.84 23.50 -121.24
CA LYS A 5 -8.21 23.70 -120.73
C LYS A 5 -8.23 24.47 -119.41
N LEU A 6 -9.26 25.30 -119.21
CA LEU A 6 -9.57 26.00 -117.97
C LEU A 6 -11.05 25.79 -117.63
N ALA A 7 -11.33 25.17 -116.50
CA ALA A 7 -12.69 25.05 -115.96
C ALA A 7 -12.88 26.00 -114.77
N LEU A 8 -14.01 26.71 -114.74
CA LEU A 8 -14.36 27.75 -113.78
C LEU A 8 -15.74 27.45 -113.19
N ALA A 9 -15.87 27.39 -111.87
CA ALA A 9 -17.17 27.23 -111.21
C ALA A 9 -17.25 28.15 -109.97
N GLY A 10 -18.29 28.99 -109.91
CA GLY A 10 -18.46 29.97 -108.83
C GLY A 10 -17.36 31.02 -108.72
N PHE A 11 -16.50 31.18 -109.74
CA PHE A 11 -15.38 32.13 -109.72
C PHE A 11 -15.80 33.48 -110.32
N LYS A 12 -15.83 34.53 -109.50
CA LYS A 12 -16.18 35.91 -109.87
C LYS A 12 -17.45 35.99 -110.71
N SER A 13 -17.35 36.31 -112.00
CA SER A 13 -18.49 36.43 -112.94
C SER A 13 -19.06 35.08 -113.39
N PHE A 14 -18.35 33.97 -113.17
CA PHE A 14 -18.70 32.63 -113.64
C PHE A 14 -19.48 31.88 -112.57
N ALA A 15 -20.80 32.13 -112.52
CA ALA A 15 -21.70 31.50 -111.54
C ALA A 15 -21.94 30.00 -111.83
N GLU A 16 -22.20 29.66 -113.10
CA GLU A 16 -22.30 28.27 -113.56
C GLU A 16 -20.91 27.72 -113.93
N PRO A 17 -20.74 26.38 -113.94
CA PRO A 17 -19.56 25.75 -114.50
C PRO A 17 -19.37 26.16 -115.97
N VAL A 18 -18.23 26.77 -116.27
CA VAL A 18 -17.80 27.15 -117.63
C VAL A 18 -16.47 26.47 -117.92
N GLU A 19 -16.38 25.89 -119.11
CA GLU A 19 -15.18 25.24 -119.61
C GLU A 19 -14.67 25.98 -120.84
N LEU A 20 -13.37 26.29 -120.85
CA LEU A 20 -12.68 26.96 -121.94
C LEU A 20 -11.56 26.04 -122.44
N GLU A 21 -11.66 25.58 -123.68
CA GLU A 21 -10.59 24.87 -124.36
C GLU A 21 -9.67 25.85 -125.12
N PHE A 22 -8.38 25.55 -125.14
CA PHE A 22 -7.35 26.39 -125.74
C PHE A 22 -6.55 25.57 -126.76
N SER A 23 -6.37 26.14 -127.96
CA SER A 23 -5.56 25.54 -129.02
C SER A 23 -4.08 25.88 -128.87
N LYS A 24 -3.21 25.04 -129.44
CA LYS A 24 -1.78 25.37 -129.60
C LYS A 24 -1.65 26.59 -130.52
N GLY A 25 -0.94 27.63 -130.07
CA GLY A 25 -0.76 28.88 -130.82
C GLY A 25 -1.41 30.08 -130.13
N VAL A 26 -2.12 30.91 -130.89
CA VAL A 26 -2.74 32.15 -130.38
C VAL A 26 -4.23 31.95 -130.15
N SER A 27 -4.67 32.10 -128.90
CA SER A 27 -6.10 32.15 -128.52
C SER A 27 -6.48 33.58 -128.14
N ALA A 28 -7.56 34.12 -128.71
CA ALA A 28 -8.02 35.49 -128.46
C ALA A 28 -9.37 35.50 -127.71
N ILE A 29 -9.41 36.20 -126.57
CA ILE A 29 -10.63 36.35 -125.75
C ILE A 29 -11.23 37.74 -125.99
N VAL A 30 -12.35 37.78 -126.71
CA VAL A 30 -13.04 39.03 -127.11
C VAL A 30 -14.41 39.17 -126.42
N GLY A 31 -14.94 40.40 -126.37
CA GLY A 31 -16.23 40.71 -125.74
C GLY A 31 -16.30 42.15 -125.21
N PRO A 32 -17.50 42.65 -124.82
CA PRO A 32 -17.69 44.02 -124.37
C PRO A 32 -17.07 44.29 -122.98
N ASN A 33 -16.94 45.56 -122.60
CA ASN A 33 -16.48 45.92 -121.25
C ASN A 33 -17.43 45.38 -120.18
N GLY A 34 -16.88 44.91 -119.06
CA GLY A 34 -17.64 44.22 -118.01
C GLY A 34 -17.93 42.73 -118.26
N SER A 35 -17.69 42.17 -119.46
CA SER A 35 -18.01 40.77 -119.81
C SER A 35 -17.12 39.69 -119.16
N GLY A 36 -16.44 39.99 -118.05
CA GLY A 36 -15.63 39.02 -117.30
C GLY A 36 -14.28 38.62 -117.91
N LYS A 37 -13.87 39.11 -119.08
CA LYS A 37 -12.62 38.71 -119.77
C LYS A 37 -11.39 38.64 -118.85
N SER A 38 -11.09 39.73 -118.14
CA SER A 38 -9.94 39.81 -117.24
C SER A 38 -10.05 38.88 -116.01
N ASN A 39 -11.25 38.40 -115.67
CA ASN A 39 -11.43 37.41 -114.61
C ASN A 39 -10.89 36.03 -115.02
N ILE A 40 -10.74 35.75 -116.33
CA ILE A 40 -10.09 34.53 -116.83
C ILE A 40 -8.59 34.57 -116.51
N THR A 41 -7.93 35.72 -116.73
CA THR A 41 -6.54 35.93 -116.32
C THR A 41 -6.36 35.83 -114.81
N ASP A 42 -7.27 36.42 -114.02
CA ASP A 42 -7.25 36.28 -112.57
C ASP A 42 -7.44 34.83 -112.11
N ALA A 43 -8.29 34.05 -112.78
CA ALA A 43 -8.51 32.64 -112.47
C ALA A 43 -7.22 31.82 -112.66
N ILE A 44 -6.51 32.06 -113.77
CA ILE A 44 -5.20 31.42 -114.06
C ILE A 44 -4.16 31.81 -112.99
N ARG A 45 -4.05 33.08 -112.61
CA ARG A 45 -3.18 33.51 -111.49
C ARG A 45 -3.53 32.81 -110.19
N TRP A 46 -4.82 32.75 -109.89
CA TRP A 46 -5.32 32.24 -108.62
C TRP A 46 -5.07 30.75 -108.46
N VAL A 47 -5.31 29.94 -109.51
CA VAL A 47 -5.05 28.50 -109.48
C VAL A 47 -3.54 28.17 -109.48
N LEU A 48 -2.71 29.00 -110.11
CA LEU A 48 -1.24 28.95 -110.00
C LEU A 48 -0.69 29.42 -108.63
N GLY A 49 -1.57 29.84 -107.71
CA GLY A 49 -1.21 30.11 -106.32
C GLY A 49 -0.93 31.57 -105.97
N GLU A 50 -1.43 32.54 -106.73
CA GLU A 50 -1.48 33.95 -106.30
C GLU A 50 -2.35 34.11 -105.03
N GLN A 51 -1.86 34.87 -104.06
CA GLN A 51 -2.50 35.14 -102.77
C GLN A 51 -2.81 36.64 -102.58
N SER A 52 -2.24 37.52 -103.40
CA SER A 52 -2.50 38.96 -103.36
C SER A 52 -3.93 39.28 -103.82
N THR A 53 -4.79 39.67 -102.89
CA THR A 53 -6.16 40.12 -103.18
C THR A 53 -6.16 41.33 -104.12
N LYS A 54 -5.17 42.23 -103.98
CA LYS A 54 -4.93 43.37 -104.87
C LYS A 54 -4.60 42.93 -106.30
N SER A 55 -3.72 41.95 -106.49
CA SER A 55 -3.40 41.38 -107.82
C SER A 55 -4.63 40.75 -108.47
N LEU A 56 -5.48 40.13 -107.64
CA LEU A 56 -6.75 39.52 -108.03
C LEU A 56 -7.92 40.51 -107.99
N ARG A 57 -7.67 41.83 -107.94
CA ARG A 57 -8.69 42.89 -108.09
C ARG A 57 -9.89 42.73 -107.13
N GLY A 58 -9.62 42.27 -105.90
CA GLY A 58 -10.57 42.13 -104.79
C GLY A 58 -10.07 42.83 -103.53
N LYS A 59 -10.93 42.96 -102.51
CA LYS A 59 -10.56 43.50 -101.18
C LYS A 59 -10.16 42.37 -100.24
N LYS A 60 -10.91 41.26 -100.25
CA LYS A 60 -10.65 40.04 -99.49
C LYS A 60 -10.42 38.84 -100.42
N MET A 61 -9.94 37.73 -99.87
CA MET A 61 -9.69 36.51 -100.66
C MET A 61 -11.00 35.86 -101.10
N GLU A 62 -12.06 35.97 -100.28
CA GLU A 62 -13.39 35.44 -100.56
C GLU A 62 -14.11 36.19 -101.69
N ASP A 63 -13.65 37.39 -102.09
CA ASP A 63 -14.21 38.17 -103.20
C ASP A 63 -13.99 37.49 -104.58
N VAL A 64 -13.18 36.43 -104.65
CA VAL A 64 -13.13 35.57 -105.84
C VAL A 64 -14.36 34.67 -105.99
N ILE A 65 -15.18 34.54 -104.95
CA ILE A 65 -16.42 33.74 -104.96
C ILE A 65 -17.57 34.57 -105.53
N PHE A 66 -18.35 33.96 -106.43
CA PHE A 66 -19.53 34.57 -107.03
C PHE A 66 -20.48 35.06 -105.93
N SER A 67 -20.65 36.38 -105.87
CA SER A 67 -21.40 37.07 -104.83
C SER A 67 -22.89 37.23 -105.13
N GLY A 68 -23.38 36.58 -106.20
CA GLY A 68 -24.77 36.65 -106.62
C GLY A 68 -25.05 37.79 -107.60
N THR A 69 -26.24 37.75 -108.19
CA THR A 69 -26.90 38.83 -108.92
C THR A 69 -28.40 38.82 -108.57
N GLU A 70 -29.16 39.80 -109.03
CA GLU A 70 -30.62 39.83 -108.87
C GLU A 70 -31.34 38.53 -109.32
N LYS A 71 -30.73 37.79 -110.27
CA LYS A 71 -31.28 36.55 -110.83
C LYS A 71 -30.65 35.26 -110.29
N LYS A 72 -29.49 35.32 -109.62
CA LYS A 72 -28.73 34.13 -109.17
C LYS A 72 -28.19 34.32 -107.75
N LYS A 73 -28.47 33.37 -106.87
CA LYS A 73 -28.00 33.38 -105.48
C LYS A 73 -26.46 33.36 -105.39
N PRO A 74 -25.85 33.96 -104.35
CA PRO A 74 -24.42 33.79 -104.08
C PRO A 74 -24.06 32.31 -103.88
N LEU A 75 -22.83 31.95 -104.28
CA LEU A 75 -22.29 30.61 -104.07
C LEU A 75 -21.36 30.57 -102.85
N ASN A 76 -21.19 29.37 -102.28
CA ASN A 76 -20.40 29.15 -101.06
C ASN A 76 -18.93 28.80 -101.33
N TYR A 77 -18.57 28.52 -102.58
CA TYR A 77 -17.20 28.25 -103.00
C TYR A 77 -16.92 28.80 -104.40
N ALA A 78 -15.65 29.01 -104.69
CA ALA A 78 -15.11 29.12 -106.04
C ALA A 78 -14.17 27.94 -106.30
N GLU A 79 -14.19 27.41 -107.51
CA GLU A 79 -13.26 26.40 -108.00
C GLU A 79 -12.74 26.82 -109.38
N VAL A 80 -11.43 26.65 -109.56
CA VAL A 80 -10.76 26.81 -110.84
C VAL A 80 -9.87 25.58 -111.05
N THR A 81 -10.02 24.93 -112.19
CA THR A 81 -9.14 23.83 -112.63
C THR A 81 -8.41 24.24 -113.90
N LEU A 82 -7.08 24.25 -113.83
CA LEU A 82 -6.16 24.46 -114.94
C LEU A 82 -5.68 23.11 -115.46
N THR A 83 -5.65 22.93 -116.77
CA THR A 83 -5.12 21.74 -117.42
C THR A 83 -4.05 22.14 -118.41
N LEU A 84 -2.82 21.73 -118.13
CA LEU A 84 -1.63 21.99 -118.93
C LEU A 84 -1.16 20.71 -119.62
N ASP A 85 -0.88 20.79 -120.91
CA ASP A 85 -0.16 19.73 -121.63
C ASP A 85 1.33 19.84 -121.30
N ASN A 86 1.93 18.74 -120.86
CA ASN A 86 3.34 18.59 -120.50
C ASN A 86 4.04 17.52 -121.36
N THR A 87 3.50 17.17 -122.53
CA THR A 87 4.10 16.21 -123.49
C THR A 87 5.52 16.56 -123.93
N SER A 88 5.94 17.81 -123.73
CA SER A 88 7.31 18.28 -123.97
C SER A 88 8.29 18.08 -122.80
N GLY A 89 7.87 17.44 -121.70
CA GLY A 89 8.70 17.20 -120.51
C GLY A 89 9.25 18.49 -119.86
N PHE A 90 8.47 19.58 -119.86
CA PHE A 90 8.95 20.90 -119.42
C PHE A 90 8.98 21.05 -117.89
N THR A 91 8.17 20.26 -117.19
CA THR A 91 8.22 20.11 -115.73
C THR A 91 8.65 18.70 -115.35
N LEU A 92 9.23 18.56 -114.16
CA LEU A 92 9.81 17.31 -113.65
C LEU A 92 8.80 16.18 -113.38
N ASP A 93 7.50 16.45 -113.49
CA ASP A 93 6.46 15.44 -113.44
C ASP A 93 6.41 14.64 -114.75
N ASN A 94 6.62 13.32 -114.66
CA ASN A 94 6.56 12.37 -115.79
C ASN A 94 5.12 12.10 -116.29
N LEU A 95 4.27 13.13 -116.32
CA LEU A 95 2.88 13.06 -116.75
C LEU A 95 2.69 13.95 -117.99
N ASP A 96 2.05 13.40 -119.02
CA ASP A 96 1.74 14.11 -120.27
C ASP A 96 0.76 15.28 -120.08
N GLU A 97 -0.01 15.26 -118.98
CA GLU A 97 -1.00 16.27 -118.63
C GLU A 97 -0.96 16.56 -117.13
N ILE A 98 -0.98 17.86 -116.80
CA ILE A 98 -0.93 18.37 -115.42
C ILE A 98 -2.23 19.12 -115.14
N VAL A 99 -3.02 18.58 -114.21
CA VAL A 99 -4.31 19.13 -113.79
C VAL A 99 -4.16 19.73 -112.40
N ILE A 100 -4.41 21.02 -112.25
CA ILE A 100 -4.30 21.74 -110.97
C ILE A 100 -5.63 22.37 -110.65
N THR A 101 -6.20 22.00 -109.50
CA THR A 101 -7.47 22.55 -109.01
C THR A 101 -7.22 23.33 -107.73
N ARG A 102 -7.70 24.57 -107.69
CA ARG A 102 -7.82 25.35 -106.46
C ARG A 102 -9.28 25.57 -106.16
N ARG A 103 -9.68 25.28 -104.92
CA ARG A 103 -11.02 25.54 -104.38
C ARG A 103 -10.90 26.41 -103.14
N LEU A 104 -11.77 27.41 -103.00
CA LEU A 104 -11.88 28.25 -101.79
C LEU A 104 -13.33 28.30 -101.35
N PHE A 105 -13.55 28.08 -100.06
CA PHE A 105 -14.85 28.21 -99.41
C PHE A 105 -15.01 29.58 -98.74
N ARG A 106 -16.26 30.01 -98.51
CA ARG A 106 -16.56 31.21 -97.72
C ARG A 106 -16.09 31.14 -96.26
N SER A 107 -15.67 29.98 -95.76
CA SER A 107 -14.98 29.81 -94.47
C SER A 107 -13.54 30.37 -94.48
N GLY A 108 -12.98 30.67 -95.65
CA GLY A 108 -11.57 31.04 -95.84
C GLY A 108 -10.66 29.83 -96.14
N GLU A 109 -11.19 28.61 -96.01
CA GLU A 109 -10.44 27.37 -96.29
C GLU A 109 -10.15 27.24 -97.78
N SER A 110 -8.86 27.05 -98.12
CA SER A 110 -8.39 26.79 -99.48
C SER A 110 -7.91 25.34 -99.61
N GLU A 111 -8.50 24.60 -100.55
CA GLU A 111 -7.98 23.31 -100.98
C GLU A 111 -7.16 23.48 -102.27
N TYR A 112 -6.04 22.76 -102.34
CA TYR A 112 -5.18 22.65 -103.50
C TYR A 112 -5.09 21.18 -103.91
N ARG A 113 -5.27 20.89 -105.20
CA ARG A 113 -5.18 19.54 -105.73
C ARG A 113 -4.35 19.54 -107.01
N MET A 114 -3.48 18.54 -107.14
CA MET A 114 -2.62 18.31 -108.30
C MET A 114 -2.85 16.89 -108.77
N ASN A 115 -3.27 16.73 -110.03
CA ASN A 115 -3.68 15.45 -110.62
C ASN A 115 -4.69 14.70 -109.72
N GLN A 116 -5.71 15.45 -109.28
CA GLN A 116 -6.78 15.06 -108.34
C GLN A 116 -6.33 14.71 -106.90
N LYS A 117 -5.03 14.65 -106.59
CA LYS A 117 -4.51 14.41 -105.23
C LYS A 117 -4.37 15.72 -104.46
N SER A 118 -4.69 15.71 -103.16
CA SER A 118 -4.48 16.87 -102.30
C SER A 118 -3.00 17.20 -102.15
N CYS A 119 -2.63 18.48 -102.25
CA CYS A 119 -1.26 18.97 -102.14
C CYS A 119 -1.20 20.29 -101.35
N LYS A 120 0.00 20.77 -101.02
CA LYS A 120 0.22 22.08 -100.41
C LYS A 120 0.49 23.13 -101.49
N LEU A 121 0.23 24.39 -101.16
CA LEU A 121 0.60 25.53 -102.01
C LEU A 121 2.11 25.56 -102.34
N LYS A 122 2.98 25.13 -101.41
CA LYS A 122 4.44 25.03 -101.67
C LYS A 122 4.72 24.07 -102.83
N ASP A 123 3.98 22.96 -102.92
CA ASP A 123 4.20 21.92 -103.92
C ASP A 123 3.83 22.44 -105.33
N ILE A 124 2.72 23.19 -105.45
CA ILE A 124 2.33 23.89 -106.68
C ILE A 124 3.35 24.97 -107.05
N HIS A 125 3.84 25.74 -106.07
CA HIS A 125 4.89 26.73 -106.33
C HIS A 125 6.19 26.07 -106.80
N GLU A 126 6.63 24.97 -106.17
CA GLU A 126 7.85 24.25 -106.57
C GLU A 126 7.73 23.63 -107.97
N LEU A 127 6.56 23.12 -108.36
CA LEU A 127 6.30 22.62 -109.72
C LEU A 127 6.52 23.69 -110.80
N PHE A 128 6.15 24.94 -110.52
CA PHE A 128 6.29 26.07 -111.46
C PHE A 128 7.52 26.95 -111.22
N MET A 129 8.37 26.66 -110.23
CA MET A 129 9.69 27.29 -110.14
C MET A 129 10.46 27.03 -111.43
N ASP A 130 11.17 28.05 -111.93
CA ASP A 130 11.97 28.00 -113.15
C ASP A 130 11.18 27.73 -114.46
N THR A 131 9.84 27.64 -114.41
CA THR A 131 8.98 27.52 -115.60
C THR A 131 8.53 28.86 -116.19
N GLY A 132 8.77 29.97 -115.46
CA GLY A 132 8.23 31.29 -115.79
C GLY A 132 6.71 31.47 -115.61
N LEU A 133 6.01 30.45 -115.09
CA LEU A 133 4.59 30.48 -114.70
C LEU A 133 4.39 30.65 -113.17
N GLY A 134 5.48 30.88 -112.42
CA GLY A 134 5.46 31.03 -110.97
C GLY A 134 4.81 32.34 -110.49
N LYS A 135 4.88 32.57 -109.17
CA LYS A 135 4.30 33.75 -108.50
C LYS A 135 4.82 35.09 -109.06
N ASN A 136 6.07 35.13 -109.51
CA ASN A 136 6.70 36.30 -110.13
C ASN A 136 6.85 36.15 -111.66
N GLY A 137 6.20 35.13 -112.23
CA GLY A 137 6.40 34.68 -113.60
C GLY A 137 6.15 35.74 -114.66
N TYR A 138 7.19 36.05 -115.41
CA TYR A 138 7.17 36.99 -116.55
C TYR A 138 6.18 36.59 -117.65
N SER A 139 5.76 35.32 -117.71
CA SER A 139 4.88 34.78 -118.75
C SER A 139 3.43 35.30 -118.66
N LEU A 140 3.03 35.93 -117.55
CA LEU A 140 1.62 36.29 -117.32
C LEU A 140 1.45 37.78 -116.94
N ILE A 141 1.50 38.61 -117.97
CA ILE A 141 1.37 40.07 -117.90
C ILE A 141 -0.09 40.48 -117.67
N SER A 142 -0.35 41.28 -116.63
CA SER A 142 -1.66 41.93 -116.41
C SER A 142 -1.66 43.38 -116.86
N GLN A 143 -2.83 44.01 -116.79
CA GLN A 143 -2.95 45.46 -116.67
C GLN A 143 -1.95 46.00 -115.63
N GLY A 144 -1.20 47.05 -115.98
CA GLY A 144 -0.09 47.61 -115.17
C GLY A 144 1.20 46.75 -115.11
N GLY A 145 1.20 45.52 -115.63
CA GLY A 145 2.35 44.62 -115.53
C GLY A 145 3.60 45.11 -116.29
N ILE A 146 3.40 45.74 -117.45
CA ILE A 146 4.50 46.31 -118.25
C ILE A 146 5.13 47.50 -117.53
N GLU A 147 4.31 48.39 -116.95
CA GLU A 147 4.77 49.54 -116.15
C GLU A 147 5.56 49.08 -114.92
N ASN A 148 5.11 48.03 -114.23
CA ASN A 148 5.82 47.44 -113.09
C ASN A 148 7.20 46.89 -113.47
N ILE A 149 7.35 46.27 -114.65
CA ILE A 149 8.65 45.73 -115.12
C ILE A 149 9.60 46.88 -115.50
N ILE A 150 9.09 47.93 -116.15
CA ILE A 150 9.89 49.11 -116.54
C ILE A 150 10.32 49.92 -115.30
N GLY A 151 9.47 50.02 -114.28
CA GLY A 151 9.75 50.70 -113.01
C GLY A 151 10.42 49.84 -111.93
N ALA A 152 10.78 48.59 -112.22
CA ALA A 152 11.35 47.66 -111.25
C ALA A 152 12.74 48.12 -110.74
N SER A 153 13.00 47.91 -109.45
CA SER A 153 14.34 48.10 -108.90
C SER A 153 15.35 47.09 -109.49
N PRO A 154 16.67 47.36 -109.48
CA PRO A 154 17.68 46.42 -109.94
C PRO A 154 17.62 45.05 -109.25
N GLN A 155 17.17 45.01 -107.99
CA GLN A 155 16.99 43.79 -107.21
C GLN A 155 15.77 42.98 -107.67
N GLU A 156 14.66 43.64 -107.97
CA GLU A 156 13.45 42.99 -108.51
C GLU A 156 13.68 42.50 -109.95
N LEU A 157 14.30 43.33 -110.79
CA LEU A 157 14.68 42.95 -112.15
C LEU A 157 15.64 41.76 -112.16
N ARG A 158 16.61 41.73 -111.22
CA ARG A 158 17.47 40.56 -111.02
C ARG A 158 16.65 39.32 -110.66
N GLY A 159 15.64 39.42 -109.81
CA GLY A 159 14.75 38.30 -109.49
C GLY A 159 14.03 37.74 -110.72
N ILE A 160 13.51 38.62 -111.59
CA ILE A 160 12.86 38.24 -112.86
C ILE A 160 13.85 37.53 -113.79
N VAL A 161 15.10 38.03 -113.89
CA VAL A 161 16.16 37.41 -114.70
C VAL A 161 16.60 36.06 -114.11
N GLU A 162 16.75 35.93 -112.80
CA GLU A 162 17.08 34.66 -112.13
C GLU A 162 15.99 33.59 -112.36
N GLU A 163 14.71 33.98 -112.39
CA GLU A 163 13.59 33.09 -112.75
C GLU A 163 13.59 32.70 -114.24
N ALA A 164 13.89 33.63 -115.15
CA ALA A 164 13.98 33.36 -116.58
C ALA A 164 15.18 32.47 -116.98
N VAL A 165 16.27 32.51 -116.20
CA VAL A 165 17.43 31.61 -116.36
C VAL A 165 17.23 30.26 -115.66
N GLY A 166 16.21 30.13 -114.81
CA GLY A 166 15.84 28.87 -114.17
C GLY A 166 16.79 28.44 -113.05
N ILE A 167 17.30 29.38 -112.25
CA ILE A 167 18.21 29.10 -111.12
C ILE A 167 17.58 29.31 -109.74
N VAL A 168 16.28 29.63 -109.66
CA VAL A 168 15.61 29.98 -108.41
C VAL A 168 15.44 28.74 -107.52
N ASN A 169 15.11 27.59 -108.10
CA ASN A 169 14.98 26.32 -107.36
C ASN A 169 16.31 25.92 -106.70
N TYR A 170 17.42 25.96 -107.47
CA TYR A 170 18.77 25.70 -106.97
C TYR A 170 19.19 26.68 -105.86
N LYS A 171 18.93 27.97 -106.04
CA LYS A 171 19.23 29.02 -105.04
C LYS A 171 18.44 28.82 -103.74
N THR A 172 17.15 28.48 -103.85
CA THR A 172 16.27 28.20 -102.70
C THR A 172 16.70 26.93 -101.97
N LYS A 173 16.98 25.84 -102.71
CA LYS A 173 17.46 24.57 -102.13
C LYS A 173 18.81 24.72 -101.44
N LYS A 174 19.72 25.52 -102.00
CA LYS A 174 20.99 25.88 -101.36
C LYS A 174 20.75 26.59 -100.02
N GLN A 175 19.92 27.63 -99.99
CA GLN A 175 19.62 28.37 -98.75
C GLN A 175 18.93 27.50 -97.68
N GLU A 176 18.01 26.62 -98.07
CA GLU A 176 17.41 25.64 -97.15
C GLU A 176 18.45 24.65 -96.59
N ALA A 177 19.41 24.21 -97.41
CA ALA A 177 20.48 23.31 -97.00
C ALA A 177 21.50 23.99 -96.06
N GLU A 178 21.94 25.20 -96.39
CA GLU A 178 22.83 26.02 -95.55
C GLU A 178 22.22 26.24 -94.16
N LYS A 179 20.93 26.62 -94.09
CA LYS A 179 20.21 26.78 -92.83
C LYS A 179 20.06 25.47 -92.04
N LYS A 180 19.88 24.32 -92.72
CA LYS A 180 19.84 22.99 -92.05
C LYS A 180 21.20 22.61 -91.47
N LEU A 181 22.29 22.92 -92.18
CA LEU A 181 23.66 22.66 -91.75
C LEU A 181 24.00 23.49 -90.51
N GLU A 182 23.74 24.79 -90.54
CA GLU A 182 23.93 25.72 -89.41
C GLU A 182 23.21 25.22 -88.14
N ASN A 183 21.92 24.87 -88.24
CA ASN A 183 21.16 24.33 -87.11
C ASN A 183 21.74 23.00 -86.60
N THR A 184 22.25 22.15 -87.48
CA THR A 184 22.88 20.88 -87.10
C THR A 184 24.20 21.10 -86.37
N GLN A 185 24.98 22.09 -86.79
CA GLN A 185 26.24 22.44 -86.14
C GLN A 185 26.00 23.02 -84.74
N ASN A 186 25.06 23.95 -84.58
CA ASN A 186 24.66 24.50 -83.28
C ASN A 186 24.18 23.39 -82.30
N ASN A 187 23.45 22.39 -82.81
CA ASN A 187 23.04 21.23 -82.01
C ASN A 187 24.24 20.34 -81.60
N LEU A 188 25.23 20.19 -82.47
CA LEU A 188 26.43 19.38 -82.19
C LEU A 188 27.37 20.07 -81.20
N GLU A 189 27.47 21.40 -81.23
CA GLU A 189 28.19 22.17 -80.21
C GLU A 189 27.52 22.01 -78.84
N ARG A 190 26.20 22.20 -78.75
CA ARG A 190 25.43 21.96 -77.51
C ARG A 190 25.58 20.53 -76.96
N LEU A 191 25.66 19.52 -77.83
CA LEU A 191 25.90 18.13 -77.40
C LEU A 191 27.29 17.93 -76.80
N LYS A 192 28.32 18.64 -77.29
CA LYS A 192 29.67 18.61 -76.68
C LYS A 192 29.67 19.24 -75.29
N ASP A 193 29.01 20.39 -75.13
CA ASP A 193 28.91 21.07 -73.82
C ASP A 193 28.29 20.14 -72.75
N ILE A 194 27.19 19.47 -73.11
CA ILE A 194 26.50 18.50 -72.23
C ILE A 194 27.41 17.30 -71.92
N LEU A 195 28.14 16.79 -72.91
CA LEU A 195 29.05 15.66 -72.72
C LEU A 195 30.20 16.03 -71.77
N GLU A 196 30.81 17.21 -71.95
CA GLU A 196 31.83 17.73 -71.03
C GLU A 196 31.30 17.91 -69.61
N GLU A 197 30.06 18.39 -69.44
CA GLU A 197 29.44 18.52 -68.12
C GLU A 197 29.25 17.15 -67.45
N ILE A 198 28.74 16.17 -68.19
CA ILE A 198 28.57 14.79 -67.70
C ILE A 198 29.92 14.17 -67.32
N GLU A 199 30.98 14.34 -68.12
CA GLU A 199 32.33 13.86 -67.79
C GLU A 199 32.90 14.53 -66.52
N LYS A 200 32.66 15.83 -66.32
CA LYS A 200 33.03 16.57 -65.11
C LYS A 200 32.30 16.02 -63.87
N GLN A 201 31.03 15.63 -64.00
CA GLN A 201 30.24 15.01 -62.92
C GLN A 201 30.60 13.53 -62.66
N LEU A 202 31.03 12.78 -63.67
CA LEU A 202 31.31 11.34 -63.56
C LEU A 202 32.52 11.04 -62.66
N LYS A 203 33.56 11.86 -62.70
CA LYS A 203 34.76 11.71 -61.85
C LYS A 203 34.46 11.75 -60.33
N PRO A 204 33.82 12.79 -59.77
CA PRO A 204 33.49 12.80 -58.35
C PRO A 204 32.46 11.72 -57.97
N LEU A 205 31.50 11.40 -58.86
CA LEU A 205 30.52 10.34 -58.61
C LEU A 205 31.18 8.96 -58.51
N LYS A 206 32.19 8.68 -59.34
CA LYS A 206 33.01 7.46 -59.23
C LYS A 206 33.75 7.39 -57.88
N ALA A 207 34.41 8.48 -57.47
CA ALA A 207 35.11 8.53 -56.19
C ALA A 207 34.15 8.40 -54.98
N GLN A 208 32.93 8.92 -55.08
CA GLN A 208 31.87 8.70 -54.08
C GLN A 208 31.42 7.23 -54.04
N SER A 209 31.27 6.58 -55.20
CA SER A 209 30.92 5.16 -55.28
C SER A 209 32.00 4.26 -54.67
N GLU A 210 33.29 4.56 -54.92
CA GLU A 210 34.42 3.83 -54.34
C GLU A 210 34.44 3.96 -52.80
N LYS A 211 34.30 5.18 -52.27
CA LYS A 211 34.17 5.41 -50.81
C LYS A 211 32.95 4.73 -50.19
N ALA A 212 31.82 4.68 -50.91
CA ALA A 212 30.61 4.03 -50.43
C ALA A 212 30.78 2.50 -50.34
N LYS A 213 31.52 1.88 -51.27
CA LYS A 213 31.87 0.45 -51.21
C LYS A 213 32.80 0.15 -50.03
N GLU A 214 33.87 0.94 -49.88
CA GLU A 214 34.81 0.81 -48.76
C GLU A 214 34.09 0.95 -47.41
N TYR A 215 33.16 1.92 -47.27
CA TYR A 215 32.32 2.05 -46.09
C TYR A 215 31.45 0.82 -45.82
N LEU A 216 30.86 0.20 -46.84
CA LEU A 216 30.05 -1.01 -46.67
C LEU A 216 30.90 -2.20 -46.21
N GLU A 217 32.08 -2.40 -46.79
CA GLU A 217 33.04 -3.44 -46.40
C GLU A 217 33.52 -3.25 -44.95
N LEU A 218 33.92 -2.03 -44.59
CA LEU A 218 34.31 -1.66 -43.23
C LEU A 218 33.15 -1.82 -42.23
N ARG A 219 31.91 -1.52 -42.62
CA ARG A 219 30.71 -1.69 -41.79
C ARG A 219 30.40 -3.16 -41.55
N GLU A 220 30.58 -4.04 -42.53
CA GLU A 220 30.47 -5.49 -42.31
C GLU A 220 31.57 -6.04 -41.41
N ALA A 221 32.81 -5.55 -41.58
CA ALA A 221 33.93 -5.92 -40.71
C ALA A 221 33.66 -5.47 -39.26
N LEU A 222 33.24 -4.22 -39.06
CA LEU A 222 32.86 -3.68 -37.74
C LEU A 222 31.74 -4.51 -37.11
N LYS A 223 30.67 -4.83 -37.84
CA LYS A 223 29.57 -5.65 -37.33
C LYS A 223 30.03 -7.04 -36.84
N LYS A 224 31.02 -7.66 -37.50
CA LYS A 224 31.61 -8.93 -37.05
C LYS A 224 32.40 -8.76 -35.75
N VAL A 225 33.18 -7.68 -35.62
CA VAL A 225 33.92 -7.34 -34.39
C VAL A 225 32.95 -7.03 -33.24
N ASP A 226 31.95 -6.19 -33.46
CA ASP A 226 30.92 -5.85 -32.46
C ASP A 226 30.23 -7.12 -31.94
N LEU A 227 29.78 -8.01 -32.83
CA LEU A 227 29.16 -9.28 -32.43
C LEU A 227 30.10 -10.16 -31.59
N MET A 228 31.40 -10.15 -31.88
CA MET A 228 32.41 -10.89 -31.12
C MET A 228 32.64 -10.28 -29.73
N VAL A 229 32.66 -8.95 -29.62
CA VAL A 229 32.73 -8.22 -28.34
C VAL A 229 31.46 -8.45 -27.52
N PHE A 230 30.27 -8.36 -28.12
CA PHE A 230 29.01 -8.67 -27.43
C PHE A 230 28.97 -10.12 -26.94
N TYR A 231 29.44 -11.09 -27.74
CA TYR A 231 29.53 -12.48 -27.32
C TYR A 231 30.48 -12.67 -26.13
N HIS A 232 31.66 -12.04 -26.16
CA HIS A 232 32.62 -12.10 -25.04
C HIS A 232 32.03 -11.48 -23.77
N ASN A 233 31.47 -10.27 -23.87
CA ASN A 233 30.83 -9.59 -22.74
C ASN A 233 29.66 -10.41 -22.15
N MET A 234 28.85 -11.06 -23.00
CA MET A 234 27.76 -11.92 -22.56
C MET A 234 28.28 -13.19 -21.87
N LYS A 235 29.39 -13.77 -22.37
CA LYS A 235 30.05 -14.91 -21.74
C LYS A 235 30.60 -14.53 -20.36
N ASP A 236 31.34 -13.44 -20.27
CA ASP A 236 31.93 -12.96 -19.01
C ASP A 236 30.84 -12.62 -17.98
N ALA A 237 29.74 -11.98 -18.40
CA ALA A 237 28.58 -11.73 -17.55
C ALA A 237 27.91 -13.04 -17.09
N SER A 238 27.84 -14.06 -17.94
CA SER A 238 27.32 -15.39 -17.57
C SER A 238 28.25 -16.13 -16.59
N GLU A 239 29.56 -16.01 -16.73
CA GLU A 239 30.54 -16.59 -15.80
C GLU A 239 30.48 -15.88 -14.43
N GLN A 240 30.35 -14.54 -14.42
CA GLN A 240 30.11 -13.76 -13.20
C GLN A 240 28.78 -14.13 -12.53
N LEU A 241 27.70 -14.28 -13.31
CA LEU A 241 26.39 -14.67 -12.77
C LEU A 241 26.44 -16.06 -12.13
N ALA A 242 27.06 -17.05 -12.78
CA ALA A 242 27.26 -18.38 -12.19
C ALA A 242 28.12 -18.34 -10.91
N ALA A 243 29.12 -17.45 -10.84
CA ALA A 243 29.90 -17.23 -9.62
C ALA A 243 29.06 -16.62 -8.49
N TYR A 244 28.21 -15.62 -8.78
CA TYR A 244 27.30 -15.03 -7.81
C TYR A 244 26.20 -16.00 -7.36
N GLU A 245 25.65 -16.83 -8.25
CA GLU A 245 24.70 -17.89 -7.89
C GLU A 245 25.32 -18.89 -6.91
N LYS A 246 26.58 -19.28 -7.14
CA LYS A 246 27.32 -20.14 -6.20
C LYS A 246 27.56 -19.48 -4.85
N GLN A 247 27.95 -18.20 -4.82
CA GLN A 247 28.09 -17.43 -3.57
C GLN A 247 26.75 -17.29 -2.84
N LEU A 248 25.65 -17.08 -3.56
CA LEU A 248 24.32 -16.94 -3.00
C LEU A 248 23.77 -18.27 -2.46
N ALA A 249 24.11 -19.40 -3.09
CA ALA A 249 23.83 -20.73 -2.56
C ALA A 249 24.60 -21.01 -1.25
N GLU A 250 25.89 -20.65 -1.20
CA GLU A 250 26.74 -20.75 0.00
C GLU A 250 26.18 -19.90 1.16
N VAL A 251 25.84 -18.63 0.90
CA VAL A 251 25.24 -17.73 1.92
C VAL A 251 23.87 -18.25 2.39
N ARG A 252 23.05 -18.81 1.51
CA ARG A 252 21.77 -19.46 1.90
C ARG A 252 22.01 -20.67 2.79
N PHE A 253 23.03 -21.48 2.52
CA PHE A 253 23.39 -22.61 3.38
C PHE A 253 23.86 -22.14 4.76
N GLN A 254 24.67 -21.08 4.83
CA GLN A 254 25.11 -20.47 6.08
C GLN A 254 23.93 -19.87 6.88
N ILE A 255 22.97 -19.22 6.23
CA ILE A 255 21.73 -18.75 6.87
C ILE A 255 20.95 -19.93 7.46
N PHE A 256 20.75 -21.00 6.68
CA PHE A 256 20.05 -22.21 7.15
C PHE A 256 20.74 -22.85 8.36
N GLU A 257 22.08 -22.91 8.39
CA GLU A 257 22.81 -23.37 9.57
C GLU A 257 22.60 -22.46 10.80
N ILE A 258 22.57 -21.14 10.61
CA ILE A 258 22.36 -20.16 11.68
C ILE A 258 20.92 -20.23 12.20
N GLU A 259 19.93 -20.32 11.33
CA GLU A 259 18.52 -20.51 11.69
C GLU A 259 18.35 -21.79 12.52
N LYS A 260 18.90 -22.92 12.07
CA LYS A 260 18.87 -24.18 12.81
C LYS A 260 19.54 -24.06 14.19
N LYS A 261 20.74 -23.46 14.27
CA LYS A 261 21.44 -23.20 15.54
C LYS A 261 20.63 -22.28 16.47
N THR A 262 19.89 -21.33 15.90
CA THR A 262 19.02 -20.41 16.65
C THR A 262 17.80 -21.16 17.19
N GLU A 263 17.14 -21.99 16.39
CA GLU A 263 16.01 -22.82 16.81
C GLU A 263 16.42 -23.83 17.91
N GLU A 264 17.59 -24.45 17.80
CA GLU A 264 18.17 -25.30 18.85
C GLU A 264 18.41 -24.51 20.16
N LYS A 265 18.89 -23.27 20.07
CA LYS A 265 19.12 -22.38 21.22
C LYS A 265 17.81 -21.87 21.84
N ASP A 266 16.83 -21.50 21.04
CA ASP A 266 15.50 -21.08 21.50
C ASP A 266 14.79 -22.23 22.20
N ARG A 267 14.86 -23.45 21.65
CA ARG A 267 14.33 -24.65 22.31
C ARG A 267 15.03 -24.93 23.64
N ALA A 268 16.35 -24.80 23.70
CA ALA A 268 17.09 -24.91 24.95
C ALA A 268 16.72 -23.80 25.96
N PHE A 269 16.49 -22.58 25.50
CA PHE A 269 16.05 -21.45 26.32
C PHE A 269 14.63 -21.63 26.86
N GLN A 270 13.68 -22.11 26.04
CA GLN A 270 12.32 -22.44 26.50
C GLN A 270 12.33 -23.58 27.52
N ASN A 271 13.14 -24.62 27.32
CA ASN A 271 13.34 -25.68 28.33
C ASN A 271 13.93 -25.12 29.63
N ALA A 272 14.97 -24.28 29.55
CA ALA A 272 15.57 -23.65 30.72
C ALA A 272 14.57 -22.72 31.45
N ARG A 273 13.75 -21.96 30.71
CA ARG A 273 12.69 -21.11 31.26
C ARG A 273 11.58 -21.93 31.92
N GLY A 274 11.22 -23.08 31.34
CA GLY A 274 10.30 -24.05 31.94
C GLY A 274 10.85 -24.63 33.25
N ASN A 275 12.13 -25.02 33.27
CA ASN A 275 12.81 -25.50 34.48
C ASN A 275 12.89 -24.41 35.56
N ILE A 276 13.25 -23.18 35.20
CA ILE A 276 13.26 -22.03 36.13
C ILE A 276 11.86 -21.83 36.71
N ARG A 277 10.82 -21.80 35.87
CA ARG A 277 9.43 -21.68 36.32
C ARG A 277 9.04 -22.80 37.29
N GLY A 278 9.38 -24.05 36.98
CA GLY A 278 9.12 -25.18 37.88
C GLY A 278 9.88 -25.09 39.21
N ILE A 279 11.11 -24.59 39.20
CA ILE A 279 11.89 -24.31 40.42
C ILE A 279 11.28 -23.15 41.21
N THR A 280 10.77 -22.10 40.55
CA THR A 280 10.06 -21.00 41.21
C THR A 280 8.75 -21.50 41.84
N GLU A 281 7.93 -22.26 41.11
CA GLU A 281 6.70 -22.86 41.64
C GLU A 281 6.98 -23.81 42.83
N GLN A 282 8.10 -24.56 42.82
CA GLN A 282 8.57 -25.35 43.96
C GLN A 282 9.07 -24.49 45.13
N ALA A 283 9.77 -23.39 44.86
CA ALA A 283 10.28 -22.47 45.88
C ALA A 283 9.14 -21.71 46.57
N ASP A 284 8.13 -21.26 45.81
CA ASP A 284 6.93 -20.62 46.33
C ASP A 284 6.12 -21.61 47.19
N ALA A 285 5.94 -22.85 46.73
CA ALA A 285 5.30 -23.90 47.53
C ALA A 285 6.09 -24.26 48.80
N MET A 286 7.42 -24.27 48.75
CA MET A 286 8.27 -24.43 49.95
C MET A 286 8.19 -23.23 50.89
N ALA A 287 8.09 -22.00 50.36
CA ALA A 287 7.92 -20.79 51.16
C ALA A 287 6.56 -20.78 51.86
N GLU A 288 5.48 -21.16 51.16
CA GLU A 288 4.14 -21.30 51.76
C GLU A 288 4.11 -22.42 52.81
N ALA A 289 4.75 -23.57 52.54
CA ALA A 289 4.88 -24.64 53.53
C ALA A 289 5.69 -24.20 54.77
N LEU A 290 6.74 -23.40 54.58
CA LEU A 290 7.52 -22.79 55.68
C LEU A 290 6.70 -21.75 56.46
N GLU A 291 5.87 -20.95 55.81
CA GLU A 291 4.95 -19.99 56.43
C GLU A 291 3.91 -20.74 57.28
N GLN A 292 3.31 -21.82 56.76
CA GLN A 292 2.39 -22.69 57.50
C GLN A 292 3.09 -23.39 58.67
N LEU A 293 4.32 -23.89 58.49
CA LEU A 293 5.12 -24.46 59.58
C LEU A 293 5.45 -23.42 60.65
N LYS A 294 5.82 -22.19 60.28
CA LYS A 294 6.06 -21.09 61.24
C LYS A 294 4.80 -20.73 62.02
N LYS A 295 3.63 -20.69 61.37
CA LYS A 295 2.34 -20.48 62.06
C LYS A 295 2.06 -21.60 63.07
N ARG A 296 2.21 -22.86 62.66
CA ARG A 296 2.05 -24.03 63.55
C ARG A 296 3.06 -24.06 64.69
N ILE A 297 4.30 -23.64 64.46
CA ILE A 297 5.32 -23.49 65.50
C ILE A 297 4.89 -22.39 66.49
N GLY A 298 4.46 -21.21 66.01
CA GLY A 298 3.96 -20.14 66.89
C GLY A 298 2.66 -20.50 67.64
N GLU A 299 1.82 -21.36 67.08
CA GLU A 299 0.66 -21.95 67.76
C GLU A 299 1.11 -22.92 68.87
N CYS A 300 2.00 -23.87 68.56
CA CYS A 300 2.56 -24.78 69.56
C CYS A 300 3.40 -24.06 70.63
N GLU A 301 4.12 -22.98 70.31
CA GLU A 301 4.86 -22.15 71.27
C GLU A 301 3.89 -21.39 72.20
N ARG A 302 2.75 -20.91 71.69
CA ARG A 302 1.68 -20.37 72.53
C ARG A 302 1.07 -21.43 73.45
N GLU A 303 0.76 -22.61 72.93
CA GLU A 303 0.25 -23.72 73.76
C GLU A 303 1.27 -24.15 74.81
N LEU A 304 2.57 -24.20 74.45
CA LEU A 304 3.66 -24.51 75.38
C LEU A 304 3.74 -23.44 76.48
N LEU A 305 3.70 -22.16 76.14
CA LEU A 305 3.73 -21.05 77.11
C LEU A 305 2.52 -21.08 78.06
N ILE A 306 1.32 -21.35 77.53
CA ILE A 306 0.10 -21.52 78.33
C ILE A 306 0.21 -22.74 79.25
N THR A 307 0.85 -23.82 78.80
CA THR A 307 1.01 -25.06 79.57
C THR A 307 2.12 -24.95 80.61
N GLN A 308 3.21 -24.25 80.31
CA GLN A 308 4.26 -23.88 81.27
C GLN A 308 3.69 -22.96 82.35
N GLY A 309 2.94 -21.91 81.99
CA GLY A 309 2.29 -21.03 82.95
C GLY A 309 1.25 -21.76 83.85
N LYS A 310 0.60 -22.81 83.34
CA LYS A 310 -0.23 -23.71 84.17
C LYS A 310 0.64 -24.56 85.10
N SER A 311 1.69 -25.19 84.58
CA SER A 311 2.60 -26.06 85.35
C SER A 311 3.35 -25.32 86.45
N GLU A 312 3.78 -24.07 86.22
CA GLU A 312 4.42 -23.23 87.24
C GLU A 312 3.42 -22.86 88.35
N ASN A 313 2.18 -22.55 87.99
CA ASN A 313 1.12 -22.22 88.94
C ASN A 313 0.67 -23.45 89.75
N GLU A 314 0.58 -24.63 89.13
CA GLU A 314 0.33 -25.90 89.82
C GLU A 314 1.51 -26.32 90.72
N SER A 315 2.75 -26.09 90.30
CA SER A 315 3.95 -26.34 91.12
C SER A 315 4.00 -25.44 92.34
N ALA A 316 3.75 -24.14 92.18
CA ALA A 316 3.69 -23.19 93.30
C ALA A 316 2.55 -23.52 94.29
N ASN A 317 1.42 -24.03 93.78
CA ASN A 317 0.31 -24.47 94.63
C ASN A 317 0.64 -25.78 95.36
N ALA A 318 1.38 -26.71 94.73
CA ALA A 318 1.86 -27.94 95.35
C ALA A 318 2.92 -27.70 96.44
N GLU A 319 3.86 -26.77 96.23
CA GLU A 319 4.82 -26.35 97.27
C GLU A 319 4.10 -25.74 98.47
N ARG A 320 3.08 -24.90 98.25
CA ARG A 320 2.29 -24.31 99.34
C ARG A 320 1.52 -25.36 100.14
N LEU A 321 0.84 -26.30 99.47
CA LEU A 321 0.18 -27.44 100.16
C LEU A 321 1.18 -28.33 100.93
N THR A 322 2.42 -28.46 100.44
CA THR A 322 3.46 -29.26 101.12
C THR A 322 3.99 -28.56 102.38
N GLN A 323 4.05 -27.23 102.39
CA GLN A 323 4.37 -26.45 103.59
C GLN A 323 3.24 -26.54 104.63
N ASP A 324 1.98 -26.38 104.21
CA ASP A 324 0.81 -26.52 105.09
C ASP A 324 0.72 -27.93 105.71
N LEU A 325 1.03 -28.98 104.94
CA LEU A 325 1.02 -30.37 105.43
C LEU A 325 2.12 -30.65 106.47
N ASN A 326 3.33 -30.13 106.27
CA ASN A 326 4.42 -30.29 107.23
C ASN A 326 4.16 -29.54 108.55
N ALA A 327 3.53 -28.35 108.49
CA ALA A 327 3.13 -27.61 109.69
C ALA A 327 2.14 -28.42 110.56
N HIS A 328 1.16 -29.07 109.94
CA HIS A 328 0.21 -29.93 110.66
C HIS A 328 0.82 -31.25 111.19
N LEU A 329 1.87 -31.78 110.55
CA LEU A 329 2.60 -32.95 111.06
C LEU A 329 3.40 -32.60 112.33
N ASP A 330 4.05 -31.43 112.38
CA ASP A 330 4.75 -30.95 113.58
C ASP A 330 3.80 -30.65 114.75
N GLU A 331 2.60 -30.11 114.48
CA GLU A 331 1.55 -29.98 115.51
C GLU A 331 1.08 -31.34 116.03
N HIS A 332 0.83 -32.31 115.15
CA HIS A 332 0.38 -33.64 115.55
C HIS A 332 1.42 -34.38 116.39
N GLY A 333 2.72 -34.24 116.06
CA GLY A 333 3.82 -34.82 116.82
C GLY A 333 3.91 -34.28 118.26
N ARG A 334 3.60 -33.00 118.49
CA ARG A 334 3.55 -32.42 119.83
C ARG A 334 2.41 -32.99 120.68
N PHE A 335 1.20 -33.08 120.13
CA PHE A 335 0.06 -33.64 120.86
C PHE A 335 0.22 -35.14 121.16
N GLN A 336 0.94 -35.89 120.31
CA GLN A 336 1.24 -37.29 120.56
C GLN A 336 2.15 -37.48 121.79
N ALA A 337 3.21 -36.68 121.91
CA ALA A 337 4.15 -36.76 123.03
C ALA A 337 3.50 -36.39 124.38
N GLU A 338 2.61 -35.40 124.39
CA GLU A 338 1.86 -34.97 125.57
C GLU A 338 0.85 -36.05 126.05
N TYR A 339 0.33 -36.87 125.13
CA TYR A 339 -0.55 -38.00 125.43
C TYR A 339 0.20 -39.19 126.07
N ASP A 340 1.41 -39.49 125.58
CA ASP A 340 2.23 -40.60 126.10
C ASP A 340 2.73 -40.30 127.53
N GLU A 341 3.09 -39.03 127.83
CA GLU A 341 3.52 -38.61 129.16
C GLU A 341 2.40 -38.70 130.22
N LEU A 342 1.17 -38.30 129.86
CA LEU A 342 0.00 -38.49 130.74
C LEU A 342 -0.33 -39.97 130.98
N THR A 343 -0.10 -40.84 129.99
CA THR A 343 -0.40 -42.26 130.08
C THR A 343 0.57 -42.98 131.02
N ALA A 344 1.87 -42.64 130.96
CA ALA A 344 2.88 -43.15 131.89
C ALA A 344 2.60 -42.75 133.36
N SER A 345 2.11 -41.53 133.58
CA SER A 345 1.71 -41.04 134.92
C SER A 345 0.53 -41.82 135.52
N ARG A 346 -0.44 -42.21 134.68
CA ARG A 346 -1.58 -43.04 135.09
C ARG A 346 -1.14 -44.43 135.56
N ASP A 347 -0.25 -45.08 134.82
CA ASP A 347 0.11 -46.48 135.09
C ASP A 347 1.02 -46.64 136.31
N ALA A 348 1.84 -45.63 136.62
CA ALA A 348 2.57 -45.56 137.88
C ALA A 348 1.63 -45.46 139.10
N ALA A 349 0.53 -44.71 138.98
CA ALA A 349 -0.47 -44.57 140.05
C ALA A 349 -1.29 -45.86 140.25
N ALA A 350 -1.56 -46.62 139.18
CA ALA A 350 -2.28 -47.90 139.26
C ALA A 350 -1.47 -48.97 140.01
N GLN A 351 -0.17 -49.11 139.72
CA GLN A 351 0.68 -50.11 140.38
C GLN A 351 0.88 -49.85 141.89
N ALA A 352 0.88 -48.58 142.31
CA ALA A 352 0.91 -48.24 143.74
C ALA A 352 -0.36 -48.70 144.49
N TYR A 353 -1.53 -48.59 143.84
CA TYR A 353 -2.83 -48.94 144.43
C TYR A 353 -3.06 -50.47 144.55
N GLU A 354 -2.49 -51.27 143.65
CA GLU A 354 -2.54 -52.73 143.76
C GLU A 354 -1.61 -53.28 144.85
N ALA A 355 -0.44 -52.66 145.06
CA ALA A 355 0.49 -53.06 146.11
C ALA A 355 -0.09 -52.84 147.52
N GLU A 356 -0.76 -51.70 147.76
CA GLU A 356 -1.28 -51.34 149.09
C GLU A 356 -2.51 -52.18 149.51
N ASN A 357 -3.32 -52.64 148.55
CA ASN A 357 -4.41 -53.59 148.81
C ASN A 357 -3.92 -55.02 149.13
N ALA A 358 -2.77 -55.44 148.59
CA ALA A 358 -2.24 -56.78 148.80
C ALA A 358 -1.70 -57.02 150.24
N ASP A 359 -1.24 -55.96 150.91
CA ASP A 359 -0.77 -56.05 152.30
C ASP A 359 -1.90 -55.88 153.34
N LEU A 360 -2.97 -55.14 153.01
CA LEU A 360 -4.15 -55.08 153.88
C LEU A 360 -4.84 -56.44 154.04
N GLN A 361 -4.87 -57.25 152.97
CA GLN A 361 -5.53 -58.56 152.98
C GLN A 361 -4.82 -59.56 153.91
N LYS A 362 -3.48 -59.53 153.98
CA LYS A 362 -2.69 -60.44 154.81
C LYS A 362 -2.92 -60.23 156.32
N LEU A 363 -3.06 -58.97 156.75
CA LEU A 363 -3.29 -58.63 158.16
C LEU A 363 -4.65 -59.11 158.69
N VAL A 364 -5.63 -59.34 157.81
CA VAL A 364 -6.97 -59.83 158.18
C VAL A 364 -6.94 -61.34 158.44
N ASP A 365 -6.17 -62.10 157.67
CA ASP A 365 -6.07 -63.56 157.79
C ASP A 365 -5.20 -64.03 158.97
N GLU A 366 -4.25 -63.21 159.45
CA GLU A 366 -3.50 -63.51 160.67
C GLU A 366 -4.37 -63.34 161.94
N LYS A 367 -5.32 -62.39 161.93
CA LYS A 367 -6.20 -62.11 163.07
C LYS A 367 -7.26 -63.19 163.29
N SER A 368 -7.81 -63.75 162.21
CA SER A 368 -8.84 -64.79 162.27
C SER A 368 -8.30 -66.12 162.81
N ARG A 369 -7.01 -66.40 162.63
CA ARG A 369 -6.35 -67.62 163.12
C ARG A 369 -6.21 -67.68 164.64
N HIS A 370 -5.78 -66.58 165.28
CA HIS A 370 -5.55 -66.57 166.72
C HIS A 370 -6.81 -66.53 167.61
N GLN A 371 -7.99 -66.27 167.06
CA GLN A 371 -9.24 -66.37 167.84
C GLN A 371 -9.82 -67.79 167.88
N ALA A 372 -9.51 -68.66 166.92
CA ALA A 372 -10.05 -70.02 166.85
C ALA A 372 -9.32 -71.04 167.75
N GLU A 373 -8.05 -70.79 168.09
CA GLU A 373 -7.25 -71.73 168.89
C GLU A 373 -7.48 -71.57 170.41
N LEU A 374 -8.01 -70.43 170.88
CA LEU A 374 -8.13 -70.16 172.31
C LEU A 374 -9.36 -70.83 172.98
N GLU A 375 -10.43 -71.10 172.23
CA GLU A 375 -11.67 -71.68 172.78
C GLU A 375 -11.63 -73.22 172.94
N ALA A 376 -10.64 -73.91 172.34
CA ALA A 376 -10.64 -75.37 172.23
C ALA A 376 -9.95 -76.14 173.38
N GLU A 377 -9.05 -75.52 174.15
CA GLU A 377 -8.00 -76.31 174.84
C GLU A 377 -8.02 -76.32 176.39
N LYS A 378 -8.79 -75.48 177.11
CA LYS A 378 -8.69 -75.41 178.60
C LYS A 378 -9.97 -75.53 179.44
N LEU A 379 -10.97 -76.24 178.93
CA LEU A 379 -11.97 -76.92 179.78
C LEU A 379 -11.46 -78.32 180.20
N LYS A 380 -10.31 -78.43 180.92
CA LYS A 380 -9.78 -79.77 181.34
C LYS A 380 -8.73 -79.90 182.46
N GLN A 381 -8.56 -78.93 183.36
CA GLN A 381 -7.91 -79.13 184.68
C GLN A 381 -8.47 -78.08 185.65
N ALA A 382 -9.20 -78.35 186.74
CA ALA A 382 -9.20 -79.40 187.79
C ALA A 382 -8.53 -78.93 189.10
N GLU A 383 -9.40 -78.53 190.04
CA GLU A 383 -9.33 -78.74 191.51
C GLU A 383 -8.23 -78.06 192.37
N GLY A 384 -8.57 -77.86 193.65
CA GLY A 384 -7.68 -77.32 194.71
C GLY A 384 -7.62 -75.78 194.73
N VAL A 385 -8.47 -75.03 195.44
CA VAL A 385 -9.00 -75.22 196.81
C VAL A 385 -7.88 -75.47 197.83
N SER A 386 -7.45 -74.40 198.50
CA SER A 386 -6.68 -74.45 199.76
C SER A 386 -6.69 -73.04 200.39
N LEU A 387 -7.68 -72.72 201.23
CA LEU A 387 -7.55 -72.81 202.69
C LEU A 387 -6.59 -71.77 203.29
N ARG A 388 -7.15 -70.61 203.70
CA ARG A 388 -7.21 -70.13 205.11
C ARG A 388 -7.49 -68.61 205.18
N GLU A 389 -8.66 -68.31 205.73
CA GLU A 389 -8.93 -67.28 206.76
C GLU A 389 -8.55 -65.80 206.44
N GLU A 390 -9.62 -64.97 206.30
CA GLU A 390 -9.79 -63.63 205.67
C GLU A 390 -9.98 -63.62 204.13
N ARG A 391 -10.71 -62.68 203.47
CA ARG A 391 -11.45 -61.47 203.94
C ARG A 391 -12.87 -61.28 203.31
N GLU A 392 -13.33 -60.07 202.99
CA GLU A 392 -14.76 -59.68 202.86
C GLU A 392 -15.10 -58.62 201.77
N GLN A 393 -16.39 -58.53 201.39
CA GLN A 393 -17.12 -57.46 200.64
C GLN A 393 -16.95 -57.24 199.11
N GLN A 394 -17.91 -56.46 198.53
CA GLN A 394 -18.13 -55.93 197.15
C GLN A 394 -18.79 -56.88 196.10
N ARG A 395 -19.67 -56.51 195.12
CA ARG A 395 -20.22 -55.28 194.44
C ARG A 395 -19.50 -54.69 193.20
N ALA A 396 -20.18 -53.87 192.35
CA ALA A 396 -21.10 -54.20 191.22
C ALA A 396 -21.84 -52.95 190.61
N VAL A 397 -22.49 -53.09 189.42
CA VAL A 397 -23.54 -52.20 188.80
C VAL A 397 -23.13 -50.87 188.05
N LEU A 398 -23.79 -50.59 186.90
CA LEU A 398 -24.08 -49.30 186.16
C LEU A 398 -23.00 -48.41 185.47
N ASN A 399 -23.55 -47.51 184.62
CA ASN A 399 -23.09 -46.22 184.04
C ASN A 399 -22.09 -46.22 182.86
N ASP A 400 -22.17 -45.36 181.83
CA ASP A 400 -22.66 -43.97 181.62
C ASP A 400 -21.58 -42.87 181.81
N THR A 401 -21.64 -41.84 180.96
CA THR A 401 -20.81 -40.61 180.89
C THR A 401 -19.30 -40.73 180.67
N LEU A 402 -18.84 -40.33 179.47
CA LEU A 402 -17.97 -39.16 179.19
C LEU A 402 -17.49 -39.28 177.73
N LEU A 403 -17.81 -38.40 176.77
CA LEU A 403 -17.70 -36.94 176.79
C LEU A 403 -16.31 -36.47 177.21
N ASP A 404 -15.37 -36.40 176.26
CA ASP A 404 -14.81 -35.08 175.96
C ASP A 404 -14.27 -34.95 174.53
N LEU A 405 -14.18 -33.69 174.09
CA LEU A 405 -13.31 -33.15 173.03
C LEU A 405 -13.19 -33.99 171.71
N LYS A 406 -13.88 -33.67 170.61
CA LYS A 406 -14.08 -32.34 169.98
C LYS A 406 -12.72 -31.67 169.69
N THR A 407 -12.63 -31.01 168.53
CA THR A 407 -11.57 -30.05 168.14
C THR A 407 -10.24 -30.60 167.59
N ARG A 408 -10.24 -30.92 166.27
CA ARG A 408 -9.30 -30.48 165.20
C ARG A 408 -9.19 -31.58 164.11
N LEU A 409 -9.40 -31.32 162.82
CA LEU A 409 -9.59 -30.04 162.12
C LEU A 409 -10.41 -30.24 160.82
N ALA A 410 -11.20 -29.22 160.46
CA ALA A 410 -11.79 -29.06 159.13
C ALA A 410 -11.14 -27.87 158.42
N GLY A 411 -10.92 -27.98 157.11
CA GLY A 411 -10.42 -26.89 156.25
C GLY A 411 -9.42 -27.39 155.19
N PHE A 412 -9.49 -27.00 153.91
CA PHE A 412 -10.52 -26.17 153.26
C PHE A 412 -10.68 -26.52 151.77
N THR A 413 -11.90 -26.31 151.28
CA THR A 413 -12.29 -26.28 149.88
C THR A 413 -11.63 -25.13 149.09
N THR A 414 -11.07 -25.40 147.89
CA THR A 414 -11.19 -24.54 146.67
C THR A 414 -10.39 -25.07 145.47
N LYS A 415 -11.08 -25.46 144.39
CA LYS A 415 -10.77 -25.19 142.95
C LYS A 415 -11.71 -25.99 142.03
N LYS A 416 -12.83 -25.37 141.63
CA LYS A 416 -13.89 -25.98 140.79
C LYS A 416 -14.50 -24.94 139.82
N SER A 417 -13.68 -24.08 139.22
CA SER A 417 -14.18 -22.94 138.41
C SER A 417 -13.10 -22.28 137.52
N PHE A 418 -12.77 -22.85 136.36
CA PHE A 418 -11.92 -22.13 135.38
C PHE A 418 -12.11 -22.47 133.87
N HIS A 419 -12.71 -23.61 133.50
CA HIS A 419 -12.68 -24.08 132.09
C HIS A 419 -14.04 -24.43 131.46
N GLU A 420 -15.05 -23.57 131.65
CA GLU A 420 -16.34 -23.64 130.91
C GLU A 420 -16.55 -22.48 129.89
N ASP A 421 -15.60 -21.54 129.74
CA ASP A 421 -15.93 -20.18 129.25
C ASP A 421 -15.15 -19.69 127.99
N GLN A 422 -14.85 -20.57 127.01
CA GLN A 422 -14.25 -20.20 125.72
C GLN A 422 -14.88 -20.93 124.52
N LEU A 423 -16.17 -20.69 124.25
CA LEU A 423 -16.88 -21.32 123.11
C LEU A 423 -17.81 -20.36 122.32
N LYS A 424 -17.56 -19.03 122.34
CA LYS A 424 -18.40 -18.05 121.63
C LYS A 424 -17.62 -16.84 121.09
N ARG A 425 -17.37 -16.79 119.77
CA ARG A 425 -17.44 -15.57 118.93
C ARG A 425 -17.23 -15.86 117.43
N VAL A 426 -18.32 -15.69 116.68
CA VAL A 426 -18.46 -15.61 115.22
C VAL A 426 -19.37 -14.39 114.94
N SER A 427 -19.61 -14.04 113.67
CA SER A 427 -20.77 -13.28 113.15
C SER A 427 -20.77 -11.73 113.15
N ALA A 428 -19.86 -11.13 112.36
CA ALA A 428 -20.03 -9.85 111.63
C ALA A 428 -18.92 -9.80 110.54
N GLU A 429 -19.03 -9.23 109.33
CA GLU A 429 -19.97 -8.26 108.76
C GLU A 429 -20.30 -8.63 107.29
N GLN A 430 -21.58 -8.67 106.89
CA GLN A 430 -22.02 -9.13 105.56
C GLN A 430 -22.87 -8.07 104.80
N GLU A 431 -23.03 -6.86 105.34
CA GLU A 431 -24.19 -6.01 105.04
C GLU A 431 -23.96 -4.77 104.16
N ARG A 432 -22.75 -4.52 103.62
CA ARG A 432 -22.44 -3.24 102.95
C ARG A 432 -22.77 -3.15 101.44
N SER A 433 -23.58 -4.07 100.93
CA SER A 433 -24.24 -3.93 99.62
C SER A 433 -25.61 -3.26 99.81
N SER A 434 -25.90 -2.16 99.10
CA SER A 434 -27.27 -1.70 98.76
C SER A 434 -27.36 -0.30 98.13
N GLN A 435 -26.51 0.65 98.54
CA GLN A 435 -26.83 2.09 98.35
C GLN A 435 -26.60 2.68 96.95
N LEU A 436 -25.68 2.15 96.14
CA LEU A 436 -25.22 2.86 94.92
C LEU A 436 -26.17 2.82 93.70
N LEU A 437 -27.31 2.11 93.79
CA LEU A 437 -28.19 1.85 92.64
C LEU A 437 -29.35 2.86 92.50
N SER A 438 -29.62 3.70 93.51
CA SER A 438 -30.83 4.55 93.54
C SER A 438 -30.65 5.94 92.91
N ASP A 439 -29.45 6.53 92.98
CA ASP A 439 -29.27 7.97 92.69
C ASP A 439 -29.09 8.28 91.20
N THR A 440 -28.58 7.34 90.41
CA THR A 440 -28.22 7.55 89.01
C THR A 440 -29.40 7.57 88.03
N LEU A 441 -30.60 7.17 88.47
CA LEU A 441 -31.79 7.03 87.60
C LEU A 441 -32.68 8.27 87.52
N LEU A 442 -32.53 9.25 88.43
CA LEU A 442 -33.48 10.37 88.57
C LEU A 442 -32.98 11.73 88.01
N GLU A 443 -31.66 11.98 88.01
CA GLU A 443 -31.11 13.24 87.45
C GLU A 443 -31.02 13.25 85.91
N ALA A 444 -30.92 12.07 85.28
CA ALA A 444 -30.79 11.95 83.82
C ALA A 444 -32.08 12.34 83.07
N GLU A 445 -33.26 12.12 83.65
CA GLU A 445 -34.55 12.34 82.97
C GLU A 445 -34.96 13.81 82.84
N GLN A 446 -34.40 14.72 83.65
CA GLN A 446 -34.87 16.12 83.71
C GLN A 446 -34.11 17.08 82.79
N ASN A 447 -32.86 16.82 82.42
CA ASN A 447 -31.98 17.85 81.83
C ASN A 447 -31.74 17.79 80.31
N GLU A 448 -32.05 16.69 79.61
CA GLU A 448 -31.91 16.67 78.14
C GLU A 448 -33.21 16.93 77.36
N ARG A 449 -34.38 16.76 78.01
CA ARG A 449 -35.68 17.25 77.51
C ARG A 449 -35.69 18.76 77.24
N THR A 450 -34.81 19.51 77.89
CA THR A 450 -34.59 20.96 77.72
C THR A 450 -33.62 21.30 76.58
N ARG A 451 -32.69 20.42 76.20
CA ARG A 451 -31.68 20.69 75.16
C ARG A 451 -32.21 20.51 73.74
N ALA A 452 -32.99 19.47 73.47
CA ALA A 452 -33.49 19.19 72.12
C ALA A 452 -34.48 20.25 71.60
N ARG A 453 -35.29 20.85 72.48
CA ARG A 453 -36.34 21.81 72.10
C ARG A 453 -35.78 23.12 71.53
N LEU A 454 -34.63 23.58 72.01
CA LEU A 454 -33.97 24.82 71.56
C LEU A 454 -33.21 24.67 70.24
N ALA A 455 -32.79 23.45 69.88
CA ALA A 455 -32.12 23.17 68.61
C ALA A 455 -33.08 23.28 67.41
N ALA A 456 -34.34 22.84 67.57
CA ALA A 456 -35.36 22.95 66.52
C ALA A 456 -35.76 24.41 66.20
N GLU A 457 -35.63 25.31 67.19
CA GLU A 457 -35.98 26.73 67.06
C GLU A 457 -34.89 27.54 66.32
N THR A 458 -33.63 27.06 66.35
CA THR A 458 -32.49 27.72 65.68
C THR A 458 -32.41 27.45 64.19
N GLU A 459 -32.92 26.31 63.70
CA GLU A 459 -32.88 25.95 62.28
C GLU A 459 -34.02 26.61 61.47
N SER A 460 -35.17 26.85 62.11
CA SER A 460 -36.33 27.55 61.50
C SER A 460 -36.04 29.00 61.09
N LEU A 461 -35.22 29.72 61.86
CA LEU A 461 -34.82 31.10 61.56
C LEU A 461 -33.84 31.22 60.38
N ARG A 462 -33.13 30.14 60.04
CA ARG A 462 -32.18 30.11 58.93
C ARG A 462 -32.87 30.05 57.57
N ASN A 463 -33.97 29.31 57.47
CA ASN A 463 -34.76 29.23 56.23
C ASN A 463 -35.53 30.52 55.91
N GLN A 464 -35.84 31.34 56.92
CA GLN A 464 -36.50 32.64 56.72
C GLN A 464 -35.56 33.77 56.27
N THR A 465 -34.24 33.57 56.32
CA THR A 465 -33.25 34.59 55.96
C THR A 465 -32.73 34.49 54.51
N GLU A 466 -32.76 33.31 53.88
CA GLU A 466 -32.36 33.17 52.47
C GLU A 466 -33.48 33.52 51.46
N GLU A 467 -34.77 33.40 51.81
CA GLU A 467 -35.88 33.89 50.95
C GLU A 467 -35.98 35.44 50.89
N ALA A 468 -35.26 36.16 51.74
CA ALA A 468 -35.34 37.62 51.87
C ALA A 468 -34.38 38.41 50.95
N GLU A 469 -33.40 37.76 50.30
CA GLU A 469 -32.43 38.40 49.40
C GLU A 469 -32.81 38.22 47.90
N LYS A 470 -34.00 38.75 47.59
CA LYS A 470 -34.22 39.67 46.45
C LYS A 470 -33.94 39.14 45.02
N LYS A 471 -35.04 38.69 44.40
CA LYS A 471 -35.57 39.32 43.15
C LYS A 471 -35.22 40.83 43.11
N PRO A 472 -34.91 41.47 41.94
CA PRO A 472 -35.93 41.59 40.88
C PRO A 472 -35.40 41.85 39.43
N ARG A 473 -36.34 42.20 38.53
CA ARG A 473 -36.20 42.86 37.20
C ARG A 473 -35.99 41.96 35.97
N ALA A 474 -37.10 41.49 35.42
CA ALA A 474 -37.72 42.17 34.26
C ALA A 474 -39.25 42.12 34.43
#